data_AF-A0A1V3X0J2-F1
#
_entry.id   AF-A0A1V3X0J2-F1
#
_cell.length_a   1.000
_cell.length_b   1.000
_cell.length_c   1.000
_cell.angle_alpha   90.00
_cell.angle_beta   90.00
_cell.angle_gamma   90.00
#
_symmetry.space_group_name_H-M   'P 1'
#
loop_
_entity.id
_entity.type
_entity.pdbx_description
1 polymer ?
#
loop_
_entity_poly.entity_id
_entity_poly.type
_entity_poly.pdbx_seq_one_letter_code
_entity_poly.pdbx_strand_id
1 'polypeptide(L)'
;MTVQRWAAEHDIAAGMPLEALRQRVGLPTAELVSELLDGTGLEVADGLVRSPGAGLPPRVDKAVRTVEEWLAAEPFRAPEADELAELRLGARELAAAVRAGRLTRVGDGVVLGPDAFARAAAILAALPQPFTVSDARRALGTTRRVAVPLLEQLDALRITRRDADGTRTVL
;
A
#
# COMPACT_ATOMS: atom_id res chain seq x y z
N MET A 1 3.58 -23.73 -14.99
CA MET A 1 2.54 -23.35 -15.98
C MET A 1 1.24 -22.82 -15.36
N THR A 2 0.66 -23.47 -14.34
CA THR A 2 -0.67 -23.10 -13.80
C THR A 2 -0.75 -21.69 -13.20
N VAL A 3 0.29 -21.27 -12.46
CA VAL A 3 0.35 -19.92 -11.85
C VAL A 3 0.52 -18.81 -12.88
N GLN A 4 1.44 -18.99 -13.84
CA GLN A 4 1.65 -18.03 -14.94
C GLN A 4 0.41 -17.87 -15.82
N ARG A 5 -0.30 -18.97 -16.11
CA ARG A 5 -1.56 -18.93 -16.88
C ARG A 5 -2.67 -18.19 -16.14
N TRP A 6 -2.79 -18.41 -14.83
CA TRP A 6 -3.76 -17.68 -14.01
C TRP A 6 -3.46 -16.20 -13.93
N ALA A 7 -2.19 -15.81 -13.80
CA ALA A 7 -1.80 -14.40 -13.83
C ALA A 7 -2.17 -13.73 -15.17
N ALA A 8 -2.06 -14.46 -16.29
CA ALA A 8 -2.49 -13.97 -17.60
C ALA A 8 -4.03 -13.91 -17.77
N GLU A 9 -4.77 -14.82 -17.11
CA GLU A 9 -6.24 -14.89 -17.17
C GLU A 9 -6.93 -13.97 -16.15
N HIS A 10 -6.22 -13.56 -15.08
CA HIS A 10 -6.72 -12.73 -14.00
C HIS A 10 -5.87 -11.46 -13.88
N ASP A 11 -6.13 -10.51 -14.78
CA ASP A 11 -5.37 -9.27 -15.04
C ASP A 11 -5.10 -8.37 -13.81
N ILE A 12 -5.83 -8.55 -12.70
CA ILE A 12 -5.66 -7.78 -11.45
C ILE A 12 -5.27 -8.65 -10.25
N ALA A 13 -5.16 -9.97 -10.43
CA ALA A 13 -4.74 -10.88 -9.36
C ALA A 13 -3.21 -10.83 -9.24
N ALA A 14 -2.71 -10.29 -8.12
CA ALA A 14 -1.28 -10.20 -7.77
C ALA A 14 -0.61 -11.57 -7.48
N GLY A 15 -1.20 -12.66 -7.97
CA GLY A 15 -0.88 -14.04 -7.63
C GLY A 15 -2.13 -14.93 -7.59
N MET A 16 -1.93 -16.24 -7.60
CA MET A 16 -2.99 -17.22 -7.38
C MET A 16 -3.16 -17.46 -5.88
N PRO A 17 -4.39 -17.50 -5.33
CA PRO A 17 -4.59 -17.94 -3.95
C PRO A 17 -3.92 -19.29 -3.71
N LEU A 18 -3.12 -19.40 -2.63
CA LEU A 18 -2.40 -20.62 -2.27
C LEU A 18 -3.35 -21.83 -2.23
N GLU A 19 -4.55 -21.60 -1.71
CA GLU A 19 -5.56 -22.64 -1.59
C GLU A 19 -6.22 -23.02 -2.93
N ALA A 20 -6.35 -22.06 -3.85
CA ALA A 20 -6.77 -22.35 -5.22
C ALA A 20 -5.69 -23.10 -5.99
N LEU A 21 -4.41 -22.82 -5.72
CA LEU A 21 -3.31 -23.61 -6.28
C LEU A 21 -3.34 -25.04 -5.73
N ARG A 22 -3.41 -25.21 -4.40
CA ARG A 22 -3.47 -26.51 -3.73
C ARG A 22 -4.55 -27.41 -4.32
N GLN A 23 -5.79 -26.90 -4.41
CA GLN A 23 -6.91 -27.67 -4.96
C GLN A 23 -6.66 -28.07 -6.41
N ARG A 24 -6.06 -27.19 -7.21
CA ARG A 24 -5.84 -27.45 -8.64
C ARG A 24 -4.68 -28.39 -8.92
N VAL A 25 -3.66 -28.41 -8.06
CA VAL A 25 -2.58 -29.41 -8.15
C VAL A 25 -2.90 -30.70 -7.39
N GLY A 26 -4.03 -30.76 -6.68
CA GLY A 26 -4.50 -31.96 -5.98
C GLY A 26 -3.70 -32.30 -4.71
N LEU A 27 -3.07 -31.30 -4.07
CA LEU A 27 -2.27 -31.53 -2.86
C LEU A 27 -3.15 -31.62 -1.60
N PRO A 28 -2.81 -32.50 -0.64
CA PRO A 28 -3.63 -32.71 0.55
C PRO A 28 -3.54 -31.55 1.57
N THR A 29 -2.40 -30.88 1.68
CA THR A 29 -2.20 -29.73 2.59
C THR A 29 -1.52 -28.56 1.89
N ALA A 30 -1.68 -27.35 2.46
CA ALA A 30 -1.08 -26.12 1.91
C ALA A 30 0.45 -26.06 2.13
N GLU A 31 0.97 -26.77 3.13
CA GLU A 31 2.41 -26.84 3.45
C GLU A 31 3.21 -27.47 2.30
N LEU A 32 2.65 -28.51 1.68
CA LEU A 32 3.24 -29.19 0.53
C LEU A 32 3.28 -28.31 -0.72
N VAL A 33 2.46 -27.25 -0.78
CA VAL A 33 2.51 -26.29 -1.88
C VAL A 33 3.82 -25.51 -1.82
N SER A 34 4.31 -25.13 -0.64
CA SER A 34 5.59 -24.42 -0.50
C SER A 34 6.76 -25.27 -1.00
N GLU A 35 6.82 -26.55 -0.65
CA GLU A 35 7.83 -27.48 -1.17
C GLU A 35 7.74 -27.68 -2.68
N LEU A 36 6.52 -27.68 -3.24
CA LEU A 36 6.31 -27.75 -4.69
C LEU A 36 6.79 -26.50 -5.43
N LEU A 37 6.85 -25.36 -4.73
CA LEU A 37 7.31 -24.09 -5.29
C LEU A 37 8.83 -23.95 -5.28
N ASP A 38 9.54 -24.77 -4.51
CA ASP A 38 11.01 -24.78 -4.49
C ASP A 38 11.57 -25.08 -5.89
N GLY A 39 12.52 -24.24 -6.33
CA GLY A 39 13.11 -24.33 -7.66
C GLY A 39 12.23 -23.85 -8.82
N THR A 40 10.97 -23.48 -8.58
CA THR A 40 10.08 -22.93 -9.62
C THR A 40 10.27 -21.43 -9.86
N GLY A 41 10.95 -20.74 -8.92
CA GLY A 41 11.04 -19.29 -8.92
C GLY A 41 9.66 -18.65 -8.74
N LEU A 42 8.84 -19.18 -7.83
CA LEU A 42 7.57 -18.62 -7.37
C LEU A 42 7.67 -18.42 -5.84
N GLU A 43 7.08 -17.35 -5.31
CA GLU A 43 7.02 -17.02 -3.88
C GLU A 43 5.58 -17.06 -3.35
N VAL A 44 5.45 -17.38 -2.06
CA VAL A 44 4.21 -17.25 -1.30
C VAL A 44 4.26 -15.97 -0.47
N ALA A 45 3.34 -15.04 -0.72
CA ALA A 45 3.20 -13.80 0.04
C ALA A 45 1.71 -13.51 0.29
N ASP A 46 1.34 -13.20 1.53
CA ASP A 46 -0.04 -12.88 1.93
C ASP A 46 -1.09 -13.93 1.48
N GLY A 47 -0.72 -15.22 1.49
CA GLY A 47 -1.60 -16.32 1.05
C GLY A 47 -1.78 -16.42 -0.48
N LEU A 48 -0.95 -15.74 -1.26
CA LEU A 48 -0.91 -15.78 -2.71
C LEU A 48 0.41 -16.38 -3.20
N VAL A 49 0.34 -17.14 -4.28
CA VAL A 49 1.49 -17.69 -5.03
C VAL A 49 1.71 -16.86 -6.28
N ARG A 50 2.90 -16.30 -6.42
CA ARG A 50 3.26 -15.39 -7.53
C ARG A 50 4.73 -15.57 -7.91
N SER A 51 5.17 -15.08 -9.06
CA SER A 51 6.62 -15.02 -9.32
C SER A 51 7.28 -13.99 -8.37
N PRO A 52 8.53 -14.20 -7.90
CA PRO A 52 9.33 -13.17 -7.28
C PRO A 52 9.42 -11.99 -8.24
N GLY A 53 8.98 -10.82 -7.77
CA GLY A 53 8.86 -9.66 -8.64
C GLY A 53 7.81 -9.81 -9.76
N ALA A 54 6.78 -10.67 -9.58
CA ALA A 54 5.53 -10.56 -10.32
C ALA A 54 4.92 -9.19 -10.01
N GLY A 55 5.45 -8.20 -10.73
CA GLY A 55 5.12 -6.81 -10.58
C GLY A 55 3.67 -6.58 -10.94
N LEU A 56 3.25 -5.34 -10.70
CA LEU A 56 1.99 -4.87 -11.21
C LEU A 56 1.92 -5.12 -12.73
N PRO A 57 0.74 -5.46 -13.30
CA PRO A 57 0.57 -5.53 -14.74
C PRO A 57 1.19 -4.29 -15.41
N PRO A 58 1.85 -4.39 -16.58
CA PRO A 58 2.63 -3.28 -17.14
C PRO A 58 1.88 -1.94 -17.21
N ARG A 59 0.56 -2.00 -17.48
CA ARG A 59 -0.32 -0.83 -17.47
C ARG A 59 -0.42 -0.17 -16.08
N VAL A 60 -0.62 -0.99 -15.05
CA VAL A 60 -0.73 -0.57 -13.65
C VAL A 60 0.64 -0.14 -13.12
N ASP A 61 1.71 -0.86 -13.46
CA ASP A 61 3.08 -0.48 -13.12
C ASP A 61 3.41 0.93 -13.61
N LYS A 62 3.15 1.21 -14.90
CA LYS A 62 3.36 2.53 -15.48
C LYS A 62 2.56 3.62 -14.76
N ALA A 63 1.28 3.37 -14.49
CA ALA A 63 0.43 4.32 -13.78
C ALA A 63 0.91 4.57 -12.33
N VAL A 64 1.34 3.53 -11.63
CA VAL A 64 1.90 3.66 -10.28
C VAL A 64 3.22 4.42 -10.28
N ARG A 65 4.09 4.23 -11.29
CA ARG A 65 5.31 5.05 -11.43
C ARG A 65 4.99 6.53 -11.54
N THR A 66 3.97 6.90 -12.31
CA THR A 66 3.54 8.30 -12.41
C THR A 66 3.09 8.85 -11.05
N VAL A 67 2.33 8.07 -10.27
CA VAL A 67 1.93 8.47 -8.91
C VAL A 67 3.14 8.57 -7.97
N GLU A 68 4.10 7.66 -8.06
CA GLU A 68 5.35 7.73 -7.29
C GLU A 68 6.18 8.97 -7.64
N GLU A 69 6.25 9.35 -8.92
CA GLU A 69 6.93 10.58 -9.36
C GLU A 69 6.26 11.83 -8.76
N TRP A 70 4.93 11.88 -8.72
CA TRP A 70 4.20 12.98 -8.07
C TRP A 70 4.48 13.02 -6.56
N LEU A 71 4.44 11.87 -5.89
CA LEU A 71 4.68 11.76 -4.45
C LEU A 71 6.15 11.96 -4.08
N ALA A 72 7.10 11.74 -5.00
CA ALA A 72 8.49 12.09 -4.79
C ALA A 72 8.68 13.61 -4.72
N ALA A 73 7.91 14.36 -5.52
CA ALA A 73 7.91 15.83 -5.49
C ALA A 73 7.11 16.39 -4.31
N GLU A 74 5.92 15.83 -4.05
CA GLU A 74 5.01 16.28 -2.99
C GLU A 74 4.50 15.09 -2.14
N PRO A 75 5.27 14.64 -1.12
CA PRO A 75 5.03 13.37 -0.42
C PRO A 75 3.67 13.20 0.27
N PHE A 76 3.00 14.30 0.58
CA PHE A 76 1.70 14.30 1.25
C PHE A 76 0.57 14.83 0.37
N ARG A 77 0.82 15.02 -0.92
CA ARG A 77 -0.20 15.37 -1.91
C ARG A 77 -0.74 14.07 -2.49
N ALA A 78 -1.71 13.48 -1.78
CA ALA A 78 -2.38 12.28 -2.29
C ALA A 78 -3.08 12.59 -3.62
N PRO A 79 -2.99 11.71 -4.64
CA PRO A 79 -3.80 11.83 -5.86
C PRO A 79 -5.29 12.00 -5.55
N GLU A 80 -5.97 12.80 -6.35
CA GLU A 80 -7.43 12.93 -6.32
C GLU A 80 -8.07 11.84 -7.19
N ALA A 81 -9.39 11.63 -7.01
CA ALA A 81 -10.09 10.51 -7.63
C ALA A 81 -10.14 10.61 -9.16
N ASP A 82 -10.22 11.81 -9.71
CA ASP A 82 -10.18 12.11 -11.15
C ASP A 82 -8.80 11.81 -11.75
N GLU A 83 -7.70 12.23 -11.10
CA GLU A 83 -6.34 11.92 -11.54
C GLU A 83 -6.07 10.42 -11.55
N LEU A 84 -6.54 9.71 -10.52
CA LEU A 84 -6.48 8.26 -10.47
C LEU A 84 -7.33 7.64 -11.58
N ALA A 85 -8.50 8.18 -11.87
CA ALA A 85 -9.36 7.72 -12.97
C ALA A 85 -8.71 7.94 -14.35
N GLU A 86 -8.01 9.05 -14.57
CA GLU A 86 -7.24 9.33 -15.80
C GLU A 86 -6.13 8.30 -16.02
N LEU A 87 -5.43 7.91 -14.95
CA LEU A 87 -4.45 6.80 -14.96
C LEU A 87 -5.13 5.42 -15.02
N ARG A 88 -6.47 5.38 -14.92
CA ARG A 88 -7.32 4.21 -14.73
C ARG A 88 -6.86 3.33 -13.57
N LEU A 89 -6.44 3.95 -12.47
CA LEU A 89 -6.14 3.31 -11.20
C LEU A 89 -7.41 3.24 -10.35
N GLY A 90 -8.13 2.12 -10.45
CA GLY A 90 -9.28 1.84 -9.59
C GLY A 90 -8.88 1.25 -8.25
N ALA A 91 -9.88 0.90 -7.44
CA ALA A 91 -9.67 0.35 -6.10
C ALA A 91 -8.84 -0.94 -6.10
N ARG A 92 -8.98 -1.79 -7.13
CA ARG A 92 -8.27 -3.06 -7.23
C ARG A 92 -6.80 -2.86 -7.60
N GLU A 93 -6.52 -1.95 -8.52
CA GLU A 93 -5.16 -1.58 -8.94
C GLU A 93 -4.39 -0.93 -7.78
N LEU A 94 -5.03 -0.01 -7.05
CA LEU A 94 -4.45 0.59 -5.86
C LEU A 94 -4.19 -0.43 -4.76
N ALA A 95 -5.11 -1.38 -4.54
CA ALA A 95 -4.88 -2.47 -3.59
C ALA A 95 -3.72 -3.38 -4.02
N ALA A 96 -3.53 -3.62 -5.32
CA ALA A 96 -2.37 -4.33 -5.82
C ALA A 96 -1.07 -3.55 -5.57
N ALA A 97 -1.06 -2.24 -5.80
CA ALA A 97 0.10 -1.38 -5.54
C ALA A 97 0.48 -1.32 -4.06
N VAL A 98 -0.51 -1.28 -3.17
CA VAL A 98 -0.29 -1.32 -1.71
C VAL A 98 0.27 -2.67 -1.27
N ARG A 99 -0.28 -3.78 -1.76
CA ARG A 99 0.28 -5.12 -1.48
C ARG A 99 1.68 -5.33 -2.07
N ALA A 100 1.99 -4.64 -3.16
CA ALA A 100 3.34 -4.62 -3.72
C ALA A 100 4.31 -3.72 -2.94
N GLY A 101 3.86 -3.05 -1.87
CA GLY A 101 4.68 -2.16 -1.05
C GLY A 101 5.11 -0.89 -1.76
N ARG A 102 4.46 -0.52 -2.87
CA ARG A 102 4.79 0.66 -3.68
C ARG A 102 4.05 1.91 -3.26
N LEU A 103 2.86 1.72 -2.70
CA LEU A 103 2.04 2.79 -2.13
C LEU A 103 1.58 2.37 -0.75
N THR A 104 1.26 3.34 0.08
CA THR A 104 0.68 3.12 1.40
C THR A 104 -0.72 3.69 1.43
N ARG A 105 -1.71 2.89 1.80
CA ARG A 105 -3.06 3.38 2.07
C ARG A 105 -3.09 4.02 3.46
N VAL A 106 -3.53 5.28 3.52
CA VAL A 106 -3.71 5.99 4.79
C VAL A 106 -5.17 6.18 5.17
N GLY A 107 -6.09 6.12 4.20
CA GLY A 107 -7.52 6.18 4.44
C GLY A 107 -8.31 5.78 3.18
N ASP A 108 -9.63 5.92 3.23
CA ASP A 108 -10.49 5.60 2.10
C ASP A 108 -10.20 6.50 0.90
N GLY A 109 -9.71 5.90 -0.18
CA GLY A 109 -9.30 6.63 -1.38
C GLY A 109 -8.06 7.50 -1.21
N VAL A 110 -7.31 7.38 -0.10
CA VAL A 110 -6.09 8.14 0.16
C VAL A 110 -4.89 7.20 0.15
N VAL A 111 -4.04 7.35 -0.87
CA VAL A 111 -2.77 6.65 -1.00
C VAL A 111 -1.62 7.65 -1.02
N LEU A 112 -0.52 7.28 -0.39
CA LEU A 112 0.73 8.05 -0.34
C LEU A 112 1.92 7.13 -0.68
N GLY A 113 3.13 7.69 -0.66
CA GLY A 113 4.36 6.95 -0.89
C GLY A 113 4.57 5.84 0.15
N PRO A 114 5.41 4.84 -0.16
CA PRO A 114 5.59 3.67 0.70
C PRO A 114 6.19 4.04 2.07
N ASP A 115 6.93 5.15 2.14
CA ASP A 115 7.58 5.67 3.34
C ASP A 115 6.80 6.81 4.04
N ALA A 116 5.53 7.02 3.67
CA ALA A 116 4.71 8.13 4.15
C ALA A 116 4.65 8.24 5.67
N PHE A 117 4.50 7.12 6.39
CA PHE A 117 4.44 7.14 7.86
C PHE A 117 5.77 7.58 8.49
N ALA A 118 6.89 7.07 7.99
CA ALA A 118 8.21 7.42 8.51
C ALA A 118 8.53 8.90 8.24
N ARG A 119 8.23 9.40 7.03
CA ARG A 119 8.40 10.82 6.70
C ARG A 119 7.50 11.72 7.54
N ALA A 120 6.23 11.35 7.72
CA ALA A 120 5.30 12.11 8.54
C ALA A 120 5.78 12.19 9.99
N ALA A 121 6.20 11.06 10.57
CA ALA A 121 6.72 11.01 11.93
C ALA A 121 7.91 11.97 12.12
N ALA A 122 8.86 11.97 11.19
CA ALA A 122 10.04 12.85 11.24
C ALA A 122 9.65 14.34 11.22
N ILE A 123 8.70 14.72 10.36
CA ILE A 123 8.22 16.12 10.27
C ILE A 123 7.44 16.51 11.53
N LEU A 124 6.56 15.65 12.02
CA LEU A 124 5.72 15.91 13.19
C LEU A 124 6.55 15.98 14.48
N ALA A 125 7.64 15.21 14.57
CA ALA A 125 8.57 15.26 15.70
C ALA A 125 9.29 16.61 15.82
N ALA A 126 9.43 17.35 14.72
CA ALA A 126 10.02 18.68 14.72
C ALA A 126 9.05 19.80 15.17
N LEU A 127 7.77 19.49 15.35
CA LEU A 127 6.79 20.46 15.84
C LEU A 127 6.87 20.63 17.36
N PRO A 128 6.51 21.81 17.90
CA PRO A 128 6.20 21.94 19.33
C PRO A 128 5.15 20.91 19.74
N GLN A 129 5.42 20.19 20.83
CA GLN A 129 4.53 19.17 21.36
C GLN A 129 3.74 19.70 22.58
N PRO A 130 2.45 19.35 22.72
CA PRO A 130 1.64 18.63 21.75
C PRO A 130 1.24 19.53 20.57
N PHE A 131 0.94 18.94 19.41
CA PHE A 131 0.51 19.67 18.21
C PHE A 131 -0.96 19.43 17.88
N THR A 132 -1.60 20.39 17.22
CA THR A 132 -2.98 20.22 16.72
C THR A 132 -2.99 19.59 15.32
N VAL A 133 -4.15 19.08 14.89
CA VAL A 133 -4.36 18.64 13.50
C VAL A 133 -4.06 19.76 12.49
N SER A 134 -4.35 21.02 12.86
CA SER A 134 -4.07 22.18 12.01
C SER A 134 -2.58 22.44 11.84
N ASP A 135 -1.78 22.22 12.89
CA ASP A 135 -0.31 22.34 12.85
C ASP A 135 0.28 21.24 11.99
N ALA A 136 -0.12 19.98 12.21
CA ALA A 136 0.29 18.84 11.40
C ALA A 136 -0.02 19.05 9.91
N ARG A 137 -1.25 19.48 9.58
CA ARG A 137 -1.65 19.79 8.20
C ARG A 137 -0.74 20.83 7.56
N ARG A 138 -0.39 21.90 8.30
CA ARG A 138 0.49 22.96 7.81
C ARG A 138 1.92 22.46 7.61
N ALA A 139 2.44 21.72 8.58
CA ALA A 139 3.80 21.18 8.54
C ALA A 139 4.00 20.18 7.41
N LEU A 140 3.00 19.32 7.18
CA LEU A 140 3.01 18.33 6.10
C LEU A 140 2.64 18.93 4.74
N GLY A 141 2.26 20.21 4.66
CA GLY A 141 1.89 20.86 3.41
C GLY A 141 0.68 20.22 2.71
N THR A 142 -0.29 19.71 3.46
CA THR A 142 -1.39 18.90 2.92
C THR A 142 -2.77 19.41 3.30
N THR A 143 -3.82 18.65 2.95
CA THR A 143 -5.22 18.95 3.26
C THR A 143 -5.71 18.15 4.46
N ARG A 144 -6.88 18.50 5.03
CA ARG A 144 -7.49 17.69 6.09
C ARG A 144 -7.85 16.27 5.63
N ARG A 145 -8.26 16.12 4.35
CA ARG A 145 -8.58 14.84 3.71
C ARG A 145 -7.43 13.83 3.84
N VAL A 146 -6.19 14.32 3.82
CA VAL A 146 -4.98 13.48 3.95
C VAL A 146 -4.46 13.47 5.38
N ALA A 147 -4.37 14.63 6.04
CA ALA A 147 -3.76 14.75 7.36
C ALA A 147 -4.49 13.94 8.44
N VAL A 148 -5.83 13.98 8.46
CA VAL A 148 -6.62 13.27 9.48
C VAL A 148 -6.41 11.75 9.41
N PRO A 149 -6.65 11.07 8.28
CA PRO A 149 -6.46 9.62 8.21
C PRO A 149 -4.99 9.22 8.39
N LEU A 150 -4.03 10.03 7.90
CA LEU A 150 -2.62 9.80 8.18
C LEU A 150 -2.30 9.81 9.69
N LEU A 151 -2.81 10.80 10.43
CA LEU A 151 -2.61 10.88 11.88
C LEU A 151 -3.30 9.73 12.62
N GLU A 152 -4.50 9.31 12.18
CA GLU A 152 -5.19 8.14 12.75
C GLU A 152 -4.39 6.85 12.57
N GLN A 153 -3.74 6.68 11.41
CA GLN A 153 -2.84 5.55 11.17
C GLN A 153 -1.57 5.63 12.04
N LEU A 154 -0.99 6.82 12.22
CA LEU A 154 0.15 7.00 13.13
C LEU A 154 -0.23 6.72 14.59
N ASP A 155 -1.45 7.08 15.00
CA ASP A 155 -2.00 6.74 16.32
C ASP A 155 -2.15 5.22 16.48
N ALA A 156 -2.70 4.54 15.47
CA ALA A 156 -2.87 3.08 15.45
C ALA A 156 -1.52 2.33 15.48
N LEU A 157 -0.50 2.88 14.82
CA LEU A 157 0.87 2.36 14.82
C LEU A 157 1.66 2.72 16.09
N ARG A 158 1.07 3.47 17.03
CA ARG A 158 1.73 3.97 18.24
C ARG A 158 2.99 4.79 17.95
N ILE A 159 2.95 5.56 16.87
CA ILE A 159 3.97 6.58 16.54
C ILE A 159 3.56 7.94 17.13
N THR A 160 2.25 8.21 17.14
CA THR A 160 1.66 9.35 17.84
C THR A 160 0.65 8.87 18.87
N ARG A 161 0.31 9.74 19.81
CA ARG A 161 -0.82 9.55 20.72
C ARG A 161 -1.71 10.77 20.66
N ARG A 162 -3.01 10.54 20.49
CA ARG A 162 -4.06 11.56 20.62
C ARG A 162 -4.44 11.74 22.08
N ASP A 163 -4.34 12.97 22.56
CA ASP A 163 -4.71 13.36 23.92
C ASP A 163 -6.20 13.76 23.99
N ALA A 164 -6.74 13.88 25.20
CA ALA A 164 -8.18 14.08 25.44
C ALA A 164 -8.71 15.42 24.88
N ASP A 165 -7.85 16.43 24.78
CA ASP A 165 -8.17 17.74 24.21
C ASP A 165 -8.08 17.78 22.66
N GLY A 166 -7.76 16.64 22.04
CA GLY A 166 -7.66 16.50 20.59
C GLY A 166 -6.30 16.88 20.00
N THR A 167 -5.34 17.30 20.83
CA THR A 167 -3.94 17.44 20.42
C THR A 167 -3.24 16.08 20.32
N ARG A 168 -2.03 16.06 19.76
CA ARG A 168 -1.23 14.86 19.59
C ARG A 168 0.21 15.09 20.03
N THR A 169 0.82 14.01 20.54
CA THR A 169 2.24 13.96 20.88
C THR A 169 2.90 12.81 20.10
N VAL A 170 4.09 13.04 19.54
CA VAL A 170 4.94 11.95 19.00
C VAL A 170 5.52 11.14 20.16
N LEU A 171 5.49 9.81 20.04
CA LEU A 171 5.91 8.86 21.08
C LEU A 171 7.41 8.53 21.05
#